data_AF-A0A6G0QN73-F1
#
_entry.id   AF-A0A6G0QN73-F1
#
_cell.length_a   1.000
_cell.length_b   1.000
_cell.length_c   1.000
_cell.angle_alpha   90.00
_cell.angle_beta   90.00
_cell.angle_gamma   90.00
#
_symmetry.space_group_name_H-M   'P 1'
#
loop_
_entity.id
_entity.type
_entity.pdbx_description
1 polymer ?
#
loop_
_entity_poly.entity_id
_entity_poly.type
_entity_poly.pdbx_seq_one_letter_code
_entity_poly.pdbx_strand_id
1 'polypeptide(L)'
;MKRWECFVCWKVNEDDEAAASASCLCFCCGRPRDFIPTSAMVQTRAKPLVLHGLSAAQHELHPTLVHSLQQAGLDLTDTDSSGWTALHCAAMLGDATAVRCLLQSEGNERQVVLEAARSGGWRALHLAVRGGHLQAVEELLLANADVDARLEASDDARTPLHIAAEHGHAEILDLLLRCGADPTPVTRHLRRSALHVAVVAAHERCVRLLLAQADLVGVLDGDGLTALQLAHLLPPS
;
A
#
# COMPACT_ATOMS: atom_id res chain seq x y z
N MET A 1 -34.01 5.13 0.51
CA MET A 1 -32.98 4.37 1.25
C MET A 1 -31.99 3.83 0.22
N LYS A 2 -30.83 4.46 0.05
CA LYS A 2 -29.83 3.98 -0.94
C LYS A 2 -28.81 3.13 -0.19
N ARG A 3 -28.83 1.82 -0.47
CA ARG A 3 -27.79 0.85 -0.10
C ARG A 3 -26.60 1.06 -1.04
N TRP A 4 -25.38 0.99 -0.51
CA TRP A 4 -24.14 1.15 -1.27
C TRP A 4 -23.22 -0.06 -0.98
N GLU A 5 -22.53 -0.56 -2.00
CA GLU A 5 -21.91 -1.90 -1.99
C GLU A 5 -20.40 -1.90 -2.21
N CYS A 6 -19.78 -3.00 -1.76
CA CYS A 6 -18.34 -3.30 -1.71
C CYS A 6 -17.72 -3.42 -3.12
N PHE A 7 -16.57 -2.78 -3.40
CA PHE A 7 -16.06 -2.59 -4.78
C PHE A 7 -14.59 -3.01 -5.06
N VAL A 8 -13.95 -3.84 -4.23
CA VAL A 8 -12.55 -4.25 -4.49
C VAL A 8 -12.31 -5.72 -4.19
N CYS A 9 -12.14 -6.52 -5.26
CA CYS A 9 -11.38 -7.78 -5.42
C CYS A 9 -12.05 -8.59 -6.54
N TRP A 10 -11.38 -8.79 -7.69
CA TRP A 10 -11.95 -9.53 -8.83
C TRP A 10 -10.93 -10.54 -9.38
N LYS A 11 -11.38 -11.78 -9.64
CA LYS A 11 -10.61 -12.84 -10.30
C LYS A 11 -11.05 -12.93 -11.75
N VAL A 12 -10.11 -12.82 -12.70
CA VAL A 12 -10.35 -13.23 -14.09
C VAL A 12 -10.17 -14.75 -14.11
N ASN A 13 -11.18 -15.52 -14.54
CA ASN A 13 -10.98 -16.93 -14.82
C ASN A 13 -10.20 -17.03 -16.14
N GLU A 14 -9.00 -17.60 -16.09
CA GLU A 14 -8.04 -17.63 -17.22
C GLU A 14 -8.38 -18.65 -18.32
N ASP A 15 -9.52 -19.34 -18.24
CA ASP A 15 -9.81 -20.48 -19.12
C ASP A 15 -10.82 -20.24 -20.25
N ASP A 16 -11.30 -19.00 -20.49
CA ASP A 16 -12.27 -18.73 -21.57
C ASP A 16 -11.93 -17.46 -22.38
N GLU A 17 -11.13 -17.60 -23.43
CA GLU A 17 -10.86 -16.55 -24.44
C GLU A 17 -12.12 -16.13 -25.24
N ALA A 18 -13.29 -16.72 -24.99
CA ALA A 18 -14.53 -16.42 -25.69
C ALA A 18 -15.56 -15.60 -24.89
N ALA A 19 -15.29 -15.24 -23.63
CA ALA A 19 -16.30 -14.63 -22.75
C ALA A 19 -16.11 -13.12 -22.51
N ALA A 20 -16.19 -12.31 -23.58
CA ALA A 20 -16.15 -10.84 -23.50
C ALA A 20 -17.39 -10.19 -22.83
N SER A 21 -18.26 -10.97 -22.16
CA SER A 21 -19.42 -10.45 -21.43
C SER A 21 -19.72 -11.20 -20.12
N ALA A 22 -18.80 -12.01 -19.60
CA ALA A 22 -19.03 -12.71 -18.34
C ALA A 22 -18.92 -11.72 -17.17
N SER A 23 -20.01 -11.60 -16.42
CA SER A 23 -20.18 -10.74 -15.25
C SER A 23 -19.07 -10.98 -14.23
N CYS A 24 -18.08 -10.08 -14.19
CA CYS A 24 -17.15 -10.00 -13.07
C CYS A 24 -17.97 -9.71 -11.81
N LEU A 25 -17.81 -10.52 -10.75
CA LEU A 25 -18.49 -10.37 -9.45
C LEU A 25 -17.49 -10.10 -8.33
N CYS A 26 -17.83 -9.17 -7.42
CA CYS A 26 -16.92 -8.71 -6.38
C CYS A 26 -16.67 -9.84 -5.38
N PHE A 27 -15.42 -10.15 -5.05
CA PHE A 27 -15.11 -11.23 -4.09
C PHE A 27 -15.64 -10.94 -2.67
N CYS A 28 -15.76 -9.65 -2.30
CA CYS A 28 -16.31 -9.22 -1.03
C CYS A 28 -17.86 -9.31 -0.96
N CYS A 29 -18.58 -9.11 -2.07
CA CYS A 29 -20.05 -8.92 -2.03
C CYS A 29 -20.88 -9.51 -3.19
N GLY A 30 -20.26 -10.06 -4.24
CA GLY A 30 -20.91 -10.78 -5.32
C GLY A 30 -21.66 -9.93 -6.37
N ARG A 31 -21.26 -8.67 -6.64
CA ARG A 31 -22.00 -7.74 -7.53
C ARG A 31 -21.30 -7.35 -8.84
N PRO A 32 -22.04 -6.95 -9.91
CA PRO A 32 -21.49 -6.67 -11.25
C PRO A 32 -20.89 -5.26 -11.46
N ARG A 33 -20.16 -5.08 -12.56
CA ARG A 33 -19.34 -3.90 -12.93
C ARG A 33 -20.15 -2.83 -13.71
N ASP A 34 -20.27 -1.61 -13.17
CA ASP A 34 -20.84 -0.44 -13.87
C ASP A 34 -19.78 0.67 -14.08
N PHE A 35 -19.64 1.18 -15.31
CA PHE A 35 -18.68 2.24 -15.68
C PHE A 35 -19.27 3.65 -15.44
N ILE A 36 -18.53 4.53 -14.74
CA ILE A 36 -18.95 5.93 -14.46
C ILE A 36 -18.09 6.91 -15.28
N PRO A 37 -18.67 7.79 -16.11
CA PRO A 37 -17.90 8.75 -16.91
C PRO A 37 -17.32 9.92 -16.07
N THR A 38 -16.14 10.41 -16.45
CA THR A 38 -15.39 11.50 -15.77
C THR A 38 -16.16 12.82 -15.69
N SER A 39 -16.99 13.13 -16.70
CA SER A 39 -17.88 14.31 -16.67
C SER A 39 -18.92 14.25 -15.55
N ALA A 40 -19.43 13.05 -15.23
CA ALA A 40 -20.34 12.84 -14.11
C ALA A 40 -19.61 12.93 -12.76
N MET A 41 -18.33 12.57 -12.70
CA MET A 41 -17.49 12.69 -11.49
C MET A 41 -17.26 14.16 -11.11
N VAL A 42 -16.94 15.02 -12.10
CA VAL A 42 -16.71 16.47 -11.89
C VAL A 42 -18.00 17.20 -11.48
N GLN A 43 -19.13 16.88 -12.12
CA GLN A 43 -20.40 17.58 -11.88
C GLN A 43 -21.03 17.26 -10.51
N THR A 44 -20.76 16.07 -9.96
CA THR A 44 -21.44 15.61 -8.75
C THR A 44 -20.74 16.02 -7.44
N ARG A 45 -19.50 16.53 -7.50
CA ARG A 45 -18.64 16.80 -6.31
C ARG A 45 -18.67 15.65 -5.28
N ALA A 46 -18.96 14.43 -5.71
CA ALA A 46 -19.13 13.30 -4.84
C ALA A 46 -17.75 12.77 -4.48
N LYS A 47 -17.16 13.37 -3.44
CA LYS A 47 -15.78 13.14 -2.96
C LYS A 47 -15.37 11.66 -2.95
N PRO A 48 -16.19 10.70 -2.48
CA PRO A 48 -15.82 9.29 -2.49
C PRO A 48 -15.83 8.66 -3.90
N LEU A 49 -16.72 9.11 -4.78
CA LEU A 49 -16.87 8.56 -6.14
C LEU A 49 -15.74 9.00 -7.07
N VAL A 50 -15.15 10.19 -6.86
CA VAL A 50 -13.99 10.64 -7.63
C VAL A 50 -12.79 9.74 -7.33
N LEU A 51 -12.47 9.55 -6.05
CA LEU A 51 -11.31 8.78 -5.58
C LEU A 51 -11.39 7.29 -5.96
N HIS A 52 -12.59 6.70 -5.86
CA HIS A 52 -12.82 5.31 -6.26
C HIS A 52 -12.95 5.15 -7.77
N GLY A 53 -13.57 6.10 -8.48
CA GLY A 53 -13.70 6.10 -9.94
C GLY A 53 -12.36 6.26 -10.65
N LEU A 54 -11.43 7.03 -10.07
CA LEU A 54 -10.03 7.09 -10.49
C LEU A 54 -9.34 5.71 -10.41
N SER A 55 -9.62 4.94 -9.36
CA SER A 55 -9.08 3.58 -9.20
C SER A 55 -9.76 2.52 -10.10
N ALA A 56 -11.04 2.75 -10.45
CA ALA A 56 -11.84 1.84 -11.28
C ALA A 56 -11.60 2.05 -12.79
N ALA A 57 -10.99 3.18 -13.19
CA ALA A 57 -10.45 3.38 -14.52
C ALA A 57 -9.22 2.47 -14.70
N GLN A 58 -9.49 1.21 -15.01
CA GLN A 58 -8.58 0.08 -14.82
C GLN A 58 -7.40 0.00 -15.81
N HIS A 59 -7.02 1.08 -16.46
CA HIS A 59 -5.77 1.16 -17.22
C HIS A 59 -5.27 2.59 -17.12
N GLU A 60 -4.27 2.77 -16.25
CA GLU A 60 -3.53 4.01 -16.05
C GLU A 60 -4.42 5.16 -15.58
N LEU A 61 -4.16 5.67 -14.38
CA LEU A 61 -4.49 7.05 -14.08
C LEU A 61 -3.64 7.91 -15.02
N HIS A 62 -4.09 8.05 -16.26
CA HIS A 62 -3.30 8.65 -17.31
C HIS A 62 -2.97 10.08 -16.85
N PRO A 63 -1.71 10.54 -16.99
CA PRO A 63 -1.28 11.85 -16.51
C PRO A 63 -2.24 12.99 -16.91
N THR A 64 -2.86 12.87 -18.08
CA THR A 64 -3.84 13.84 -18.58
C THR A 64 -5.12 13.87 -17.75
N LEU A 65 -5.58 12.76 -17.19
CA LEU A 65 -6.76 12.71 -16.34
C LEU A 65 -6.49 13.41 -15.01
N VAL A 66 -5.38 13.10 -14.34
CA VAL A 66 -4.97 13.79 -13.10
C VAL A 66 -4.83 15.29 -13.34
N HIS A 67 -4.13 15.67 -14.42
CA HIS A 67 -3.94 17.07 -14.78
C HIS A 67 -5.27 17.78 -15.10
N SER A 68 -6.18 17.13 -15.82
CA SER A 68 -7.51 17.69 -16.14
C SER A 68 -8.37 17.87 -14.89
N LEU A 69 -8.26 16.98 -13.91
CA LEU A 69 -9.02 17.06 -12.65
C LEU A 69 -8.46 18.16 -11.74
N GLN A 70 -7.14 18.32 -11.69
CA GLN A 70 -6.49 19.46 -11.00
C GLN A 70 -6.89 20.79 -11.64
N GLN A 71 -6.88 20.89 -12.97
CA GLN A 71 -7.36 22.08 -13.69
C GLN A 71 -8.85 22.37 -13.45
N ALA A 72 -9.66 21.34 -13.21
CA ALA A 72 -11.07 21.47 -12.84
C ALA A 72 -11.28 21.91 -11.37
N GLY A 73 -10.21 22.10 -10.59
CA GLY A 73 -10.27 22.55 -9.20
C GLY A 73 -10.70 21.45 -8.22
N LEU A 74 -10.44 20.18 -8.54
CA LEU A 74 -10.68 19.08 -7.61
C LEU A 74 -9.53 18.99 -6.60
N ASP A 75 -9.90 18.95 -5.33
CA ASP A 75 -8.97 18.73 -4.24
C ASP A 75 -8.62 17.23 -4.17
N LEU A 76 -7.39 16.89 -4.53
CA LEU A 76 -6.89 15.50 -4.48
C LEU A 76 -6.44 15.08 -3.07
N THR A 77 -6.46 16.02 -2.12
CA THR A 77 -6.18 15.77 -0.70
C THR A 77 -7.44 15.37 0.08
N ASP A 78 -8.63 15.52 -0.52
CA ASP A 78 -9.89 15.10 0.07
C ASP A 78 -9.87 13.58 0.38
N THR A 79 -10.47 13.22 1.50
CA THR A 79 -10.57 11.84 1.96
C THR A 79 -11.98 11.30 1.95
N ASP A 80 -12.14 9.98 1.79
CA ASP A 80 -13.40 9.30 2.09
C ASP A 80 -13.63 9.11 3.61
N SER A 81 -14.72 8.42 3.99
CA SER A 81 -15.07 8.15 5.39
C SER A 81 -14.06 7.28 6.14
N SER A 82 -13.15 6.61 5.43
CA SER A 82 -12.11 5.75 5.99
C SER A 82 -10.71 6.38 5.86
N GLY A 83 -10.61 7.61 5.36
CA GLY A 83 -9.36 8.35 5.19
C GLY A 83 -8.63 8.06 3.87
N TRP A 84 -9.28 7.42 2.89
CA TRP A 84 -8.67 7.15 1.58
C TRP A 84 -8.51 8.43 0.77
N THR A 85 -7.32 8.60 0.19
CA THR A 85 -6.99 9.68 -0.76
C THR A 85 -6.72 9.07 -2.13
N ALA A 86 -6.59 9.92 -3.16
CA ALA A 86 -6.21 9.46 -4.49
C ALA A 86 -4.83 8.77 -4.47
N LEU A 87 -3.91 9.28 -3.65
CA LEU A 87 -2.58 8.70 -3.50
C LEU A 87 -2.62 7.32 -2.86
N HIS A 88 -3.47 7.10 -1.85
CA HIS A 88 -3.68 5.78 -1.26
C HIS A 88 -4.14 4.75 -2.31
N CYS A 89 -5.10 5.13 -3.17
CA CYS A 89 -5.58 4.27 -4.25
C CYS A 89 -4.47 3.97 -5.27
N ALA A 90 -3.77 5.00 -5.74
CA ALA A 90 -2.67 4.86 -6.70
C ALA A 90 -1.57 3.93 -6.17
N ALA A 91 -1.17 4.11 -4.90
CA ALA A 91 -0.18 3.27 -4.25
C ALA A 91 -0.65 1.82 -4.08
N MET A 92 -1.91 1.58 -3.71
CA MET A 92 -2.47 0.21 -3.60
C MET A 92 -2.53 -0.52 -4.93
N LEU A 93 -2.83 0.19 -6.01
CA LEU A 93 -2.89 -0.37 -7.37
C LEU A 93 -1.52 -0.51 -8.03
N GLY A 94 -0.49 0.17 -7.50
CA GLY A 94 0.86 0.15 -8.06
C GLY A 94 1.04 1.06 -9.27
N ASP A 95 0.15 2.02 -9.47
CA ASP A 95 0.23 2.97 -10.58
C ASP A 95 1.27 4.05 -10.26
N ALA A 96 2.53 3.76 -10.59
CA ALA A 96 3.65 4.67 -10.38
C ALA A 96 3.47 6.01 -11.12
N THR A 97 2.83 5.99 -12.29
CA THR A 97 2.55 7.20 -13.07
C THR A 97 1.55 8.08 -12.34
N ALA A 98 0.49 7.50 -11.80
CA ALA A 98 -0.48 8.17 -10.96
C ALA A 98 0.18 8.78 -9.71
N VAL A 99 0.97 7.96 -8.99
CA VAL A 99 1.72 8.39 -7.81
C VAL A 99 2.59 9.61 -8.15
N ARG A 100 3.36 9.54 -9.23
CA ARG A 100 4.19 10.65 -9.69
C ARG A 100 3.36 11.90 -9.99
N CYS A 101 2.27 11.77 -10.74
CA CYS A 101 1.42 12.91 -11.11
C CYS A 101 0.75 13.56 -9.89
N LEU A 102 0.29 12.76 -8.93
CA LEU A 102 -0.31 13.25 -7.68
C LEU A 102 0.71 13.99 -6.80
N LEU A 103 2.00 13.69 -6.95
CA LEU A 103 3.11 14.27 -6.17
C LEU A 103 3.87 15.37 -6.92
N GLN A 104 3.36 15.82 -8.08
CA GLN A 104 3.93 16.95 -8.83
C GLN A 104 3.71 18.32 -8.16
N SER A 105 2.86 18.41 -7.13
CA SER A 105 2.71 19.65 -6.37
C SER A 105 4.01 20.00 -5.62
N GLU A 106 4.37 21.28 -5.61
CA GLU A 106 5.58 21.76 -4.95
C GLU A 106 5.28 22.30 -3.53
N GLY A 107 6.25 22.19 -2.63
CA GLY A 107 6.19 22.76 -1.28
C GLY A 107 5.42 21.93 -0.25
N ASN A 108 4.83 22.60 0.74
CA ASN A 108 4.22 21.97 1.92
C ASN A 108 3.02 21.06 1.57
N GLU A 109 2.34 21.31 0.46
CA GLU A 109 1.19 20.51 0.03
C GLU A 109 1.59 19.07 -0.29
N ARG A 110 2.77 18.85 -0.90
CA ARG A 110 3.27 17.50 -1.18
C ARG A 110 3.43 16.68 0.09
N GLN A 111 4.00 17.28 1.14
CA GLN A 111 4.22 16.58 2.40
C GLN A 111 2.88 16.24 3.07
N VAL A 112 1.90 17.14 3.04
CA VAL A 112 0.55 16.86 3.57
C VAL A 112 -0.08 15.64 2.87
N VAL A 113 0.08 15.53 1.56
CA VAL A 113 -0.45 14.40 0.77
C VAL A 113 0.29 13.09 1.08
N LEU A 114 1.62 13.13 1.28
CA LEU A 114 2.43 11.97 1.64
C LEU A 114 2.15 11.45 3.05
N GLU A 115 1.96 12.38 3.99
CA GLU A 115 1.73 12.08 5.40
C GLU A 115 0.25 11.76 5.70
N ALA A 116 -0.64 11.96 4.73
CA ALA A 116 -2.04 11.59 4.84
C ALA A 116 -2.14 10.10 5.21
N ALA A 117 -2.90 9.83 6.27
CA ALA A 117 -3.09 8.50 6.78
C ALA A 117 -4.58 8.13 6.76
N ARG A 118 -4.89 6.95 6.24
CA ARG A 118 -6.20 6.32 6.42
C ARG A 118 -6.28 5.63 7.79
N SER A 119 -7.45 5.09 8.11
CA SER A 119 -7.67 4.30 9.34
C SER A 119 -6.51 3.34 9.63
N GLY A 120 -6.01 3.37 10.87
CA GLY A 120 -4.88 2.57 11.33
C GLY A 120 -3.50 3.19 11.07
N GLY A 121 -3.44 4.46 10.67
CA GLY A 121 -2.17 5.15 10.37
C GLY A 121 -1.56 4.77 9.03
N TRP A 122 -2.30 4.08 8.15
CA TRP A 122 -1.76 3.62 6.88
C TRP A 122 -1.60 4.76 5.91
N ARG A 123 -0.39 4.88 5.39
CA ARG A 123 0.01 5.86 4.37
C ARG A 123 0.19 5.19 3.02
N ALA A 124 0.34 5.99 1.97
CA ALA A 124 0.60 5.50 0.61
C ALA A 124 1.78 4.53 0.55
N LEU A 125 2.90 4.82 1.22
CA LEU A 125 4.08 3.94 1.25
C LEU A 125 3.75 2.55 1.79
N HIS A 126 3.02 2.45 2.90
CA HIS A 126 2.60 1.17 3.47
C HIS A 126 1.75 0.35 2.48
N LEU A 127 0.88 1.01 1.72
CA LEU A 127 0.01 0.35 0.74
C LEU A 127 0.80 -0.16 -0.49
N ALA A 128 1.70 0.66 -1.03
CA ALA A 128 2.56 0.25 -2.14
C ALA A 128 3.48 -0.91 -1.75
N VAL A 129 4.07 -0.84 -0.54
CA VAL A 129 4.92 -1.91 0.00
C VAL A 129 4.11 -3.19 0.21
N ARG A 130 2.91 -3.11 0.80
CA ARG A 130 2.03 -4.29 0.97
C ARG A 130 1.69 -4.94 -0.38
N GLY A 131 1.41 -4.12 -1.39
CA GLY A 131 1.07 -4.56 -2.74
C GLY A 131 2.24 -5.14 -3.53
N GLY A 132 3.49 -4.97 -3.09
CA GLY A 132 4.66 -5.41 -3.84
C GLY A 132 5.03 -4.50 -5.02
N HIS A 133 4.55 -3.25 -5.01
CA HIS A 133 4.66 -2.35 -6.16
C HIS A 133 5.96 -1.53 -6.13
N LEU A 134 7.06 -2.14 -6.56
CA LEU A 134 8.41 -1.55 -6.49
C LEU A 134 8.48 -0.13 -7.08
N GLN A 135 7.97 0.08 -8.29
CA GLN A 135 8.01 1.38 -8.96
C GLN A 135 7.23 2.46 -8.19
N ALA A 136 6.06 2.11 -7.62
CA ALA A 136 5.30 3.05 -6.81
C ALA A 136 6.03 3.39 -5.50
N VAL A 137 6.73 2.42 -4.90
CA VAL A 137 7.59 2.67 -3.72
C VAL A 137 8.74 3.61 -4.08
N GLU A 138 9.41 3.40 -5.21
CA GLU A 138 10.49 4.29 -5.69
C GLU A 138 10.00 5.73 -5.84
N GLU A 139 8.86 5.95 -6.50
CA GLU A 139 8.28 7.30 -6.67
C GLU A 139 7.94 7.95 -5.32
N LEU A 140 7.39 7.20 -4.37
CA LEU A 140 7.06 7.71 -3.04
C LEU A 140 8.32 8.09 -2.24
N LEU A 141 9.37 7.28 -2.31
CA LEU A 141 10.65 7.57 -1.64
C LEU A 141 11.39 8.74 -2.29
N LEU A 142 11.38 8.84 -3.63
CA LEU A 142 11.87 10.00 -4.36
C LEU A 142 11.10 11.27 -3.98
N ALA A 143 9.82 11.12 -3.64
CA ALA A 143 9.00 12.20 -3.11
C ALA A 143 9.22 12.48 -1.60
N ASN A 144 10.23 11.90 -0.95
CA ASN A 144 10.52 12.07 0.48
C ASN A 144 9.39 11.57 1.40
N ALA A 145 8.69 10.50 1.01
CA ALA A 145 7.85 9.76 1.96
C ALA A 145 8.71 9.31 3.15
N ASP A 146 8.15 9.41 4.36
CA ASP A 146 8.80 8.90 5.56
C ASP A 146 8.97 7.37 5.48
N VAL A 147 10.21 6.92 5.34
CA VAL A 147 10.60 5.52 5.18
C VAL A 147 10.34 4.70 6.45
N ASP A 148 10.35 5.35 7.61
CA ASP A 148 10.16 4.75 8.94
C ASP A 148 8.77 5.04 9.52
N ALA A 149 7.85 5.53 8.67
CA ALA A 149 6.48 5.81 9.06
C ALA A 149 5.88 4.63 9.82
N ARG A 150 5.27 4.90 10.97
CA ARG A 150 4.68 3.85 11.81
C ARG A 150 3.17 3.86 11.69
N LEU A 151 2.60 2.68 11.51
CA LEU A 151 1.16 2.49 11.70
C LEU A 151 0.75 2.80 13.15
N GLU A 152 -0.55 2.97 13.36
CA GLU A 152 -1.09 3.15 14.69
C GLU A 152 -0.90 1.90 15.55
N ALA A 153 -1.04 2.07 16.86
CA ALA A 153 -0.98 0.98 17.83
C ALA A 153 -2.02 -0.13 17.58
N SER A 154 -3.14 0.19 16.94
CA SER A 154 -4.18 -0.75 16.51
C SER A 154 -3.70 -1.72 15.43
N ASP A 155 -2.74 -1.30 14.60
CA ASP A 155 -2.11 -2.08 13.53
C ASP A 155 -0.66 -2.47 13.89
N ASP A 156 -0.45 -2.79 15.16
CA ASP A 156 0.81 -3.33 15.70
C ASP A 156 2.03 -2.41 15.54
N ALA A 157 1.83 -1.11 15.30
CA ALA A 157 2.88 -0.10 15.13
C ALA A 157 3.98 -0.49 14.12
N ARG A 158 3.59 -1.20 13.06
CA ARG A 158 4.48 -1.69 12.00
C ARG A 158 5.04 -0.56 11.14
N THR A 159 6.25 -0.77 10.64
CA THR A 159 6.90 0.08 9.62
C THR A 159 6.78 -0.54 8.23
N PRO A 160 7.06 0.19 7.14
CA PRO A 160 7.14 -0.37 5.79
C PRO A 160 8.07 -1.60 5.72
N LEU A 161 9.19 -1.58 6.45
CA LEU A 161 10.14 -2.69 6.49
C LEU A 161 9.52 -3.98 7.07
N HIS A 162 8.67 -3.88 8.10
CA HIS A 162 7.93 -5.03 8.63
C HIS A 162 6.96 -5.61 7.60
N ILE A 163 6.26 -4.75 6.85
CA ILE A 163 5.30 -5.18 5.82
C ILE A 163 6.02 -5.88 4.67
N ALA A 164 7.15 -5.33 4.19
CA ALA A 164 7.96 -5.94 3.15
C ALA A 164 8.50 -7.32 3.59
N ALA A 165 8.95 -7.42 4.85
CA ALA A 165 9.41 -8.66 5.46
C ALA A 165 8.30 -9.70 5.58
N GLU A 166 7.08 -9.30 5.93
CA GLU A 166 5.91 -10.19 6.06
C GLU A 166 5.42 -10.75 4.73
N HIS A 167 5.48 -9.96 3.66
CA HIS A 167 4.97 -10.35 2.33
C HIS A 167 6.06 -10.90 1.40
N GLY A 168 7.32 -10.93 1.86
CA GLY A 168 8.43 -11.50 1.10
C GLY A 168 8.95 -10.62 -0.03
N HIS A 169 8.64 -9.33 -0.03
CA HIS A 169 9.02 -8.37 -1.07
C HIS A 169 10.48 -7.94 -0.93
N ALA A 170 11.40 -8.86 -1.20
CA ALA A 170 12.83 -8.68 -0.95
C ALA A 170 13.45 -7.48 -1.69
N GLU A 171 13.00 -7.18 -2.91
CA GLU A 171 13.50 -6.03 -3.69
C GLU A 171 13.08 -4.70 -3.06
N ILE A 172 11.84 -4.62 -2.59
CA ILE A 172 11.33 -3.45 -1.86
C ILE A 172 12.03 -3.32 -0.51
N LEU A 173 12.26 -4.45 0.18
CA LEU A 173 12.97 -4.46 1.45
C LEU A 173 14.41 -3.94 1.30
N ASP A 174 15.14 -4.39 0.26
CA ASP A 174 16.47 -3.88 -0.06
C ASP A 174 16.45 -2.38 -0.39
N LEU A 175 15.48 -1.94 -1.19
CA LEU A 175 15.29 -0.52 -1.51
C LEU A 175 15.07 0.32 -0.25
N LEU A 176 14.19 -0.10 0.66
CA LEU A 176 13.92 0.60 1.92
C LEU A 176 15.19 0.73 2.77
N LEU A 177 15.97 -0.35 2.90
CA LEU A 177 17.25 -0.33 3.63
C LEU A 177 18.27 0.62 2.98
N ARG A 178 18.37 0.61 1.64
CA ARG A 178 19.26 1.53 0.90
C ARG A 178 18.84 2.99 1.02
N CYS A 179 17.55 3.25 1.25
CA CYS A 179 16.99 4.57 1.54
C CYS A 179 17.10 4.97 3.02
N GLY A 180 17.75 4.16 3.86
CA GLY A 180 18.03 4.50 5.25
C GLY A 180 16.95 4.08 6.24
N ALA A 181 16.05 3.16 5.88
CA ALA A 181 15.09 2.59 6.84
C ALA A 181 15.80 1.99 8.05
N ASP A 182 15.36 2.35 9.25
CA ASP A 182 15.85 1.77 10.50
C ASP A 182 15.26 0.35 10.66
N PRO A 183 16.10 -0.71 10.74
CA PRO A 183 15.60 -2.06 10.90
C PRO A 183 15.36 -2.46 12.36
N THR A 184 15.76 -1.62 13.33
CA THR A 184 15.65 -1.90 14.77
C THR A 184 14.24 -1.79 15.39
N PRO A 185 13.27 -1.03 14.83
CA PRO A 185 11.94 -0.93 15.39
C PRO A 185 11.30 -2.31 15.52
N VAL A 186 10.57 -2.48 16.61
CA VAL A 186 9.79 -3.68 16.89
C VAL A 186 8.31 -3.38 16.87
N THR A 187 7.51 -4.39 16.52
CA THR A 187 6.05 -4.28 16.58
C THR A 187 5.56 -4.13 18.02
N ARG A 188 4.33 -3.63 18.19
CA ARG A 188 3.79 -3.27 19.49
C ARG A 188 3.48 -4.48 20.38
N HIS A 189 2.79 -5.48 19.84
CA HIS A 189 2.21 -6.58 20.59
C HIS A 189 3.20 -7.69 20.85
N LEU A 190 3.85 -8.18 19.80
CA LEU A 190 4.81 -9.29 19.89
C LEU A 190 6.25 -8.82 19.97
N ARG A 191 6.52 -7.51 19.98
CA ARG A 191 7.89 -6.96 20.04
C ARG A 191 8.81 -7.55 18.96
N ARG A 192 8.25 -7.90 17.81
CA ARG A 192 8.98 -8.54 16.70
C ARG A 192 9.67 -7.48 15.85
N SER A 193 10.96 -7.64 15.60
CA SER A 193 11.64 -6.88 14.54
C SER A 193 11.27 -7.39 13.15
N ALA A 194 11.64 -6.66 12.10
CA ALA A 194 11.48 -7.11 10.72
C ALA A 194 12.12 -8.49 10.47
N LEU A 195 13.24 -8.82 11.15
CA LEU A 195 13.91 -10.13 11.02
C LEU A 195 13.05 -11.26 11.60
N HIS A 196 12.42 -11.05 12.77
CA HIS A 196 11.49 -12.03 13.34
C HIS A 196 10.31 -12.27 12.40
N VAL A 197 9.76 -11.21 11.82
CA VAL A 197 8.65 -11.29 10.86
C VAL A 197 9.05 -12.08 9.61
N ALA A 198 10.22 -11.78 9.02
CA ALA A 198 10.71 -12.49 7.84
C ALA A 198 10.95 -13.99 8.08
N VAL A 199 11.46 -14.36 9.27
CA VAL A 199 11.66 -15.75 9.66
C VAL A 199 10.33 -16.48 9.84
N VAL A 200 9.38 -15.87 10.56
CA VAL A 200 8.05 -16.48 10.79
C VAL A 200 7.29 -16.66 9.48
N ALA A 201 7.45 -15.73 8.54
CA ALA A 201 6.85 -15.83 7.21
C ALA A 201 7.67 -16.72 6.22
N ALA A 202 8.78 -17.30 6.67
CA ALA A 202 9.67 -18.15 5.86
C ALA A 202 10.20 -17.48 4.57
N HIS A 203 10.39 -16.16 4.59
CA HIS A 203 10.87 -15.40 3.43
C HIS A 203 12.40 -15.29 3.43
N GLU A 204 13.06 -16.35 2.95
CA GLU A 204 14.51 -16.51 3.00
C GLU A 204 15.29 -15.31 2.43
N ARG A 205 14.85 -14.75 1.30
CA ARG A 205 15.52 -13.59 0.70
C ARG A 205 15.47 -12.36 1.62
N CYS A 206 14.34 -12.11 2.27
CA CYS A 206 14.21 -11.04 3.27
C CYS A 206 15.08 -11.32 4.50
N VAL A 207 15.11 -12.57 4.98
CA VAL A 207 15.99 -12.98 6.09
C VAL A 207 17.45 -12.71 5.76
N ARG A 208 17.93 -13.08 4.57
CA ARG A 208 19.32 -12.84 4.15
C ARG A 208 19.66 -11.35 4.10
N LEU A 209 18.78 -10.51 3.57
CA LEU A 209 18.98 -9.06 3.52
C LEU A 209 19.04 -8.43 4.92
N LEU A 210 18.14 -8.87 5.82
CA LEU A 210 18.09 -8.37 7.18
C LEU A 210 19.25 -8.88 8.04
N LEU A 211 19.73 -10.11 7.83
CA LEU A 211 20.93 -10.64 8.51
C LEU A 211 22.23 -9.91 8.11
N ALA A 212 22.25 -9.27 6.95
CA ALA A 212 23.36 -8.40 6.55
C ALA A 212 23.42 -7.12 7.41
N GLN A 213 22.35 -6.78 8.14
CA GLN A 213 22.33 -5.67 9.08
C GLN A 213 22.82 -6.18 10.46
N ALA A 214 23.93 -5.63 10.96
CA ALA A 214 24.68 -6.17 12.10
C ALA A 214 23.88 -6.19 13.43
N ASP A 215 22.88 -5.33 13.59
CA ASP A 215 22.26 -5.03 14.89
C ASP A 215 21.00 -5.87 15.21
N LEU A 216 20.57 -6.76 14.30
CA LEU A 216 19.27 -7.45 14.43
C LEU A 216 19.30 -8.84 15.04
N VAL A 217 20.44 -9.53 15.02
CA VAL A 217 20.53 -10.96 15.36
C VAL A 217 20.23 -11.22 16.85
N GLY A 218 20.59 -10.29 17.72
CA GLY A 218 20.40 -10.39 19.17
C GLY A 218 19.09 -9.81 19.70
N VAL A 219 18.22 -9.25 18.84
CA VAL A 219 16.94 -8.69 19.27
C VAL A 219 16.04 -9.81 19.76
N LEU A 220 15.40 -9.62 20.91
CA LEU A 220 14.42 -10.56 21.47
C LEU A 220 13.00 -10.05 21.20
N ASP A 221 12.11 -10.97 20.85
CA ASP A 221 10.68 -10.71 20.74
C ASP A 221 9.98 -10.73 22.10
N GLY A 222 8.64 -10.66 22.09
CA GLY A 222 7.80 -10.60 23.29
C GLY A 222 7.87 -11.85 24.16
N ASP A 223 8.25 -12.99 23.56
CA ASP A 223 8.42 -14.27 24.24
C ASP A 223 9.87 -14.47 24.70
N GLY A 224 10.74 -13.48 24.49
CA GLY A 224 12.15 -13.54 24.85
C GLY A 224 13.00 -14.37 23.88
N LEU A 225 12.52 -14.59 22.66
CA LEU A 225 13.21 -15.39 21.65
C LEU A 225 13.85 -14.49 20.59
N THR A 226 15.07 -14.84 20.18
CA THR A 226 15.67 -14.30 18.95
C THR A 226 14.96 -14.85 17.72
N ALA A 227 15.09 -14.16 16.59
CA ALA A 227 14.56 -14.63 15.32
C ALA A 227 15.09 -16.02 14.93
N LEU A 228 16.36 -16.32 15.24
CA LEU A 228 16.95 -17.62 14.99
C LEU A 228 16.37 -18.71 15.90
N GLN A 229 16.12 -18.42 17.18
CA GLN A 229 15.47 -19.35 18.09
C GLN A 229 14.02 -19.63 17.65
N LEU A 230 13.29 -18.61 17.20
CA LEU A 230 11.95 -18.78 16.63
C LEU A 230 11.96 -19.70 15.39
N ALA A 231 12.97 -19.61 14.53
CA ALA A 231 13.08 -20.48 13.35
C ALA A 231 13.05 -21.98 13.70
N HIS A 232 13.63 -22.37 14.83
CA HIS A 232 13.69 -23.77 15.28
C HIS A 232 12.34 -24.29 15.81
N LEU A 233 11.43 -23.39 16.17
CA LEU A 233 10.10 -23.72 16.67
C LEU A 233 9.05 -23.79 15.55
N LEU A 234 9.40 -23.33 14.34
CA LEU A 234 8.51 -23.38 13.18
C LEU A 234 8.58 -24.77 12.53
N PRO A 235 7.45 -25.31 12.05
CA PRO A 235 7.46 -26.56 11.31
C PRO A 235 8.30 -26.42 10.02
N PRO A 236 9.03 -27.48 9.59
CA PRO A 236 9.76 -27.44 8.34
C PRO A 236 8.79 -27.22 7.17
N SER A 237 9.13 -26.25 6.31
CA SER A 237 8.44 -25.91 5.06
C SER A 237 8.60 -26.98 3.99
#